data_AF-A0A2H4Y264-F1
#
_entry.id   AF-A0A2H4Y264-F1
#
_cell.length_a   1.000
_cell.length_b   1.000
_cell.length_c   1.000
_cell.angle_alpha   90.00
_cell.angle_beta   90.00
_cell.angle_gamma   90.00
#
_symmetry.space_group_name_H-M   'P 1'
#
loop_
_entity.id
_entity.type
_entity.pdbx_description
1 polymer ?
#
loop_
_entity_poly.entity_id
_entity_poly.type
_entity_poly.pdbx_seq_one_letter_code
_entity_poly.pdbx_strand_id
1 'polypeptide(L)'
;SSRHWGPIYVKVNEAGFFQLFYEKGLEKPFREFKLEANHELSDPKLQNYDENGRLHTIRIDRVLYKEKRKYQPMPLVSHVGEREQVVKLGTTDYVDFISLISTIQDVLFRLPATVDLSSVHQNYIEEEITVDIKDEFRGVVSKGEGQLLEHSVVIHVHVLSFISGMADCRMGLNDILIKGNEVVSRHDIMPITTAKWVRLHECQFHSSVDEDAFHSSRTVLFTPPDACRFELMRFRTLFSEKTLPFSLRSMACVRGAEVELQSWLVMSSSFSSNKDSLSQVPCEGITVRHPVPPEWVNYFRRDGVL
;
A
#
# COMPACT_ATOMS: atom_id res chain seq x y z
N SER A 1 -28.13 6.35 17.80
CA SER A 1 -27.80 5.10 17.09
C SER A 1 -26.60 4.48 17.79
N SER A 2 -26.81 3.44 18.59
CA SER A 2 -25.76 2.76 19.37
C SER A 2 -25.01 1.76 18.47
N ARG A 3 -24.12 2.27 17.62
CA ARG A 3 -23.19 1.43 16.87
C ARG A 3 -22.18 0.85 17.86
N HIS A 4 -22.10 -0.47 17.94
CA HIS A 4 -21.12 -1.20 18.73
C HIS A 4 -20.35 -2.15 17.81
N TRP A 5 -19.14 -2.51 18.24
CA TRP A 5 -18.39 -3.59 17.58
C TRP A 5 -18.93 -4.93 18.07
N GLY A 6 -18.99 -5.89 17.16
CA GLY A 6 -19.38 -7.27 17.47
C GLY A 6 -18.40 -8.24 16.80
N PRO A 7 -18.15 -9.41 17.43
CA PRO A 7 -17.29 -10.42 16.83
C PRO A 7 -17.94 -10.97 15.55
N ILE A 8 -17.13 -11.10 14.51
CA ILE A 8 -17.53 -11.68 13.23
C ILE A 8 -16.37 -12.50 12.68
N TYR A 9 -16.68 -13.40 11.76
CA TYR A 9 -15.69 -14.11 10.94
C TYR A 9 -15.75 -13.57 9.52
N VAL A 10 -14.58 -13.37 8.94
CA VAL A 10 -14.42 -12.84 7.58
C VAL A 10 -13.81 -13.93 6.71
N LYS A 11 -14.38 -14.13 5.52
CA LYS A 11 -13.78 -14.96 4.47
C LYS A 11 -13.74 -14.16 3.18
N VAL A 12 -12.59 -14.20 2.50
CA VAL A 12 -12.45 -13.67 1.15
C VAL A 12 -12.08 -14.83 0.25
N ASN A 13 -12.79 -15.00 -0.86
CA ASN A 13 -12.48 -16.03 -1.85
C ASN A 13 -11.76 -15.44 -3.07
N GLU A 14 -11.19 -16.32 -3.89
CA GLU A 14 -10.44 -15.92 -5.10
C GLU A 14 -11.32 -15.23 -6.15
N ALA A 15 -12.63 -15.50 -6.15
CA ALA A 15 -13.60 -14.85 -7.02
C ALA A 15 -13.96 -13.41 -6.59
N GLY A 16 -13.36 -12.92 -5.50
CA GLY A 16 -13.55 -11.56 -4.99
C GLY A 16 -14.73 -11.38 -4.07
N PHE A 17 -15.42 -12.44 -3.64
CA PHE A 17 -16.50 -12.31 -2.67
C PHE A 17 -15.95 -12.15 -1.26
N PHE A 18 -16.39 -11.06 -0.63
CA PHE A 18 -16.11 -10.72 0.75
C PHE A 18 -17.31 -11.10 1.61
N GLN A 19 -17.15 -12.11 2.45
CA GLN A 19 -18.22 -12.76 3.20
C GLN A 19 -18.04 -12.55 4.71
N LEU A 20 -19.13 -12.18 5.37
CA LEU A 20 -19.19 -11.94 6.82
C LEU A 20 -20.13 -12.93 7.50
N PHE A 21 -19.66 -13.56 8.57
CA PHE A 21 -20.39 -14.57 9.33
C PHE A 21 -20.44 -14.21 10.81
N TYR A 22 -21.54 -14.53 11.49
CA TYR A 22 -21.65 -14.34 12.94
C TYR A 22 -20.81 -15.36 13.70
N GLU A 23 -20.73 -16.58 13.17
CA GLU A 23 -20.02 -17.70 13.79
C GLU A 23 -19.19 -18.46 12.76
N LYS A 24 -18.11 -19.08 13.23
CA LYS A 24 -17.22 -19.89 12.41
C LYS A 24 -17.93 -21.17 11.98
N GLY A 25 -17.86 -21.50 10.70
CA GLY A 25 -18.41 -22.75 10.15
C GLY A 25 -19.84 -22.64 9.63
N LEU A 26 -20.47 -21.47 9.72
CA LEU A 26 -21.75 -21.22 9.04
C LEU A 26 -21.57 -21.25 7.52
N GLU A 27 -22.53 -21.89 6.82
CA GLU A 27 -22.52 -21.93 5.36
C GLU A 27 -22.97 -20.61 4.72
N LYS A 28 -23.95 -19.94 5.35
CA LYS A 28 -24.54 -18.71 4.83
C LYS A 28 -23.96 -17.47 5.52
N PRO A 29 -23.33 -16.54 4.79
CA PRO A 29 -22.93 -15.27 5.37
C PRO A 29 -24.15 -14.40 5.69
N PHE A 30 -24.08 -13.60 6.74
CA PHE A 30 -25.13 -12.61 7.03
C PHE A 30 -24.99 -11.36 6.14
N ARG A 31 -23.79 -11.12 5.61
CA ARG A 31 -23.52 -10.08 4.63
C ARG A 31 -22.43 -10.54 3.68
N GLU A 32 -22.66 -10.29 2.40
CA GLU A 32 -21.71 -10.58 1.32
C GLU A 32 -21.71 -9.40 0.36
N PHE A 33 -20.54 -9.06 -0.17
CA PHE A 33 -20.41 -8.17 -1.31
C PHE A 33 -19.19 -8.58 -2.15
N LYS A 34 -19.18 -8.19 -3.42
CA LYS A 34 -18.07 -8.45 -4.32
C LYS A 34 -17.07 -7.30 -4.29
N LEU A 35 -15.78 -7.61 -4.25
CA LEU A 35 -14.71 -6.64 -4.44
C LEU A 35 -14.68 -6.19 -5.91
N GLU A 36 -14.48 -4.90 -6.12
CA GLU A 36 -14.55 -4.22 -7.41
C GLU A 36 -13.27 -3.40 -7.59
N ALA A 37 -12.88 -3.08 -8.82
CA ALA A 37 -11.64 -2.37 -9.12
C ALA A 37 -11.57 -0.97 -8.46
N ASN A 38 -12.71 -0.34 -8.21
CA ASN A 38 -12.81 0.96 -7.54
C ASN A 38 -12.84 0.87 -6.00
N HIS A 39 -12.65 -0.31 -5.42
CA HIS A 39 -12.48 -0.47 -3.98
C HIS A 39 -11.01 -0.26 -3.58
N GLU A 40 -10.80 0.59 -2.57
CA GLU A 40 -9.49 0.85 -1.98
C GLU A 40 -9.51 0.62 -0.47
N LEU A 41 -8.37 0.17 0.05
CA LEU A 41 -8.15 0.13 1.49
C LEU A 41 -7.76 1.52 2.01
N SER A 42 -8.37 1.94 3.11
CA SER A 42 -7.92 3.14 3.83
C SER A 42 -6.58 2.89 4.54
N ASP A 43 -5.96 3.94 5.06
CA ASP A 43 -4.82 3.73 5.96
C ASP A 43 -5.23 2.98 7.24
N PRO A 44 -4.40 2.04 7.72
CA PRO A 44 -4.56 1.42 9.03
C PRO A 44 -4.65 2.43 10.17
N LYS A 45 -5.63 2.27 11.05
CA LYS A 45 -5.80 3.14 12.23
C LYS A 45 -6.01 2.33 13.50
N LEU A 46 -5.47 2.83 14.61
CA LEU A 46 -5.70 2.23 15.92
C LEU A 46 -6.80 3.02 16.66
N GLN A 47 -7.91 2.37 16.98
CA GLN A 47 -9.07 2.99 17.64
C GLN A 47 -9.31 2.39 19.03
N ASN A 48 -9.83 3.17 19.97
CA ASN A 48 -10.31 2.66 21.26
C ASN A 48 -11.52 1.74 21.04
N TYR A 49 -11.53 0.58 21.70
CA TYR A 49 -12.60 -0.39 21.62
C TYR A 49 -13.44 -0.41 22.89
N ASP A 50 -12.80 -0.75 24.00
CA ASP A 50 -13.36 -0.79 25.34
C ASP A 50 -12.29 -0.29 26.34
N GLU A 51 -12.61 -0.37 27.64
CA GLU A 51 -11.71 0.02 28.73
C GLU A 51 -10.35 -0.72 28.69
N ASN A 52 -10.28 -1.88 28.01
CA ASN A 52 -9.17 -2.84 28.08
C ASN A 52 -8.49 -3.14 26.72
N GLY A 53 -8.99 -2.63 25.59
CA GLY A 53 -8.57 -3.00 24.25
C GLY A 53 -8.46 -1.83 23.25
N ARG A 54 -7.49 -1.92 22.33
CA ARG A 54 -7.46 -1.12 21.10
C ARG A 54 -7.74 -2.03 19.90
N LEU A 55 -8.46 -1.52 18.91
CA LEU A 55 -8.76 -2.20 17.66
C LEU A 55 -7.90 -1.65 16.54
N HIS A 56 -7.21 -2.54 15.82
CA HIS A 56 -6.65 -2.25 14.51
C HIS A 56 -7.81 -2.19 13.52
N THR A 57 -8.08 -1.00 13.00
CA THR A 57 -9.20 -0.73 12.12
C THR A 57 -8.73 -0.43 10.70
N ILE A 58 -9.50 -0.93 9.75
CA ILE A 58 -9.32 -0.72 8.32
C ILE A 58 -10.69 -0.49 7.69
N ARG A 59 -10.74 0.28 6.61
CA ARG A 59 -11.94 0.45 5.80
C ARG A 59 -11.67 -0.01 4.39
N ILE A 60 -12.70 -0.57 3.77
CA ILE A 60 -12.80 -0.69 2.33
C ILE A 60 -13.73 0.44 1.89
N ASP A 61 -13.18 1.36 1.12
CA ASP A 61 -13.89 2.51 0.58
C ASP A 61 -14.07 2.29 -0.93
N ARG A 62 -15.26 2.57 -1.47
CA ARG A 62 -15.48 2.72 -2.91
C ARG A 62 -15.06 4.13 -3.30
N VAL A 63 -14.15 4.24 -4.25
CA VAL A 63 -13.56 5.52 -4.68
C VAL A 63 -13.95 5.81 -6.11
N LEU A 64 -14.66 6.92 -6.32
CA LEU A 64 -15.04 7.41 -7.64
C LEU A 64 -14.21 8.64 -7.96
N TYR A 65 -13.23 8.49 -8.85
CA TYR A 65 -12.42 9.60 -9.29
C TYR A 65 -13.14 10.40 -10.39
N LYS A 66 -13.08 11.73 -10.29
CA LYS A 66 -13.75 12.65 -11.23
C LYS A 66 -12.90 13.88 -11.49
N GLU A 67 -12.98 14.38 -12.72
CA GLU A 67 -12.51 15.72 -13.08
C GLU A 67 -13.53 16.78 -12.62
N LYS A 68 -13.06 17.78 -11.88
CA LYS A 68 -13.86 18.93 -11.44
C LYS A 68 -13.23 20.21 -11.96
N ARG A 69 -14.03 21.06 -12.61
CA ARG A 69 -13.61 22.40 -13.04
C ARG A 69 -13.37 23.30 -11.83
N LYS A 70 -12.27 24.05 -11.86
CA LYS A 70 -11.95 25.12 -10.92
C LYS A 70 -12.24 26.46 -11.56
N TYR A 71 -12.74 27.41 -10.76
CA TYR A 71 -13.09 28.77 -11.21
C TYR A 71 -11.95 29.79 -10.99
N GLN A 72 -10.81 29.38 -10.43
CA GLN A 72 -9.65 30.22 -10.11
C GLN A 72 -8.54 30.09 -11.18
N PRO A 73 -7.59 31.04 -11.25
CA PRO A 73 -6.55 31.02 -12.30
C PRO A 73 -5.54 29.89 -12.06
N MET A 74 -5.74 28.79 -12.78
CA MET A 74 -4.89 27.60 -12.93
C MET A 74 -4.56 26.81 -11.64
N PRO A 75 -4.63 25.46 -11.67
CA PRO A 75 -5.08 24.61 -12.80
C PRO A 75 -6.59 24.74 -13.06
N LEU A 76 -7.01 24.55 -14.32
CA LEU A 76 -8.41 24.71 -14.77
C LEU A 76 -9.31 23.62 -14.19
N VAL A 77 -8.72 22.46 -13.87
CA VAL A 77 -9.42 21.34 -13.25
C VAL A 77 -8.67 20.79 -12.04
N SER A 78 -9.33 19.87 -11.35
CA SER A 78 -8.73 18.96 -10.40
C SER A 78 -9.34 17.60 -10.52
N HIS A 79 -8.50 16.59 -10.48
CA HIS A 79 -8.90 15.21 -10.36
C HIS A 79 -9.01 14.83 -8.88
N VAL A 80 -10.20 14.41 -8.43
CA VAL A 80 -10.47 14.12 -7.02
C VAL A 80 -11.22 12.80 -6.88
N GLY A 81 -10.79 11.97 -5.93
CA GLY A 81 -11.49 10.75 -5.54
C GLY A 81 -12.56 10.99 -4.47
N GLU A 82 -13.81 10.73 -4.80
CA GLU A 82 -14.93 10.73 -3.86
C GLU A 82 -15.04 9.34 -3.20
N ARG A 83 -14.88 9.28 -1.87
CA ARG A 83 -14.84 8.02 -1.11
C ARG A 83 -16.17 7.74 -0.41
N GLU A 84 -16.72 6.55 -0.61
CA GLU A 84 -17.88 6.02 0.10
C GLU A 84 -17.48 4.77 0.89
N GLN A 85 -17.73 4.74 2.21
CA GLN A 85 -17.34 3.61 3.05
C GLN A 85 -18.26 2.40 2.80
N VAL A 86 -17.70 1.31 2.27
CA VAL A 86 -18.43 0.04 2.03
C VAL A 86 -18.53 -0.77 3.32
N VAL A 87 -17.38 -0.97 3.97
CA VAL A 87 -17.27 -1.69 5.23
C VAL A 87 -16.12 -1.14 6.06
N LYS A 88 -16.30 -1.15 7.39
CA LYS A 88 -15.25 -0.88 8.37
C LYS A 88 -15.09 -2.11 9.24
N LEU A 89 -13.86 -2.58 9.35
CA LEU A 89 -13.50 -3.78 10.11
C LEU A 89 -12.48 -3.41 11.17
N GLY A 90 -12.48 -4.20 12.24
CA GLY A 90 -11.56 -4.05 13.35
C GLY A 90 -11.17 -5.42 13.88
N THR A 91 -9.90 -5.58 14.26
CA THR A 91 -9.43 -6.75 15.01
C THR A 91 -8.45 -6.32 16.11
N THR A 92 -8.44 -7.06 17.22
CA THR A 92 -7.45 -6.91 18.28
C THR A 92 -6.17 -7.68 17.98
N ASP A 93 -6.21 -8.63 17.04
CA ASP A 93 -5.07 -9.43 16.62
C ASP A 93 -4.36 -8.78 15.42
N TYR A 94 -3.08 -8.46 15.59
CA TYR A 94 -2.30 -7.78 14.56
C TYR A 94 -1.90 -8.70 13.39
N VAL A 95 -1.77 -10.00 13.64
CA VAL A 95 -1.46 -10.99 12.59
C VAL A 95 -2.66 -11.13 11.66
N ASP A 96 -3.86 -11.29 12.23
CA ASP A 96 -5.11 -11.31 11.47
C ASP A 96 -5.30 -10.00 10.68
N PHE A 97 -4.94 -8.86 11.28
CA PHE A 97 -5.05 -7.55 10.64
C PHE A 97 -4.22 -7.45 9.36
N ILE A 98 -2.94 -7.86 9.43
CA ILE A 98 -2.04 -7.83 8.27
C ILE A 98 -2.43 -8.89 7.24
N SER A 99 -2.86 -10.07 7.68
CA SER A 99 -3.36 -11.12 6.79
C SER A 99 -4.58 -10.65 6.01
N LEU A 100 -5.53 -9.98 6.65
CA LEU A 100 -6.72 -9.44 6.00
C LEU A 100 -6.36 -8.39 4.93
N ILE A 101 -5.48 -7.44 5.27
CA ILE A 101 -5.02 -6.40 4.33
C ILE A 101 -4.36 -7.04 3.10
N SER A 102 -3.39 -7.93 3.32
CA SER A 102 -2.67 -8.61 2.24
C SER A 102 -3.63 -9.39 1.34
N THR A 103 -4.58 -10.12 1.94
CA THR A 103 -5.56 -10.92 1.19
C THR A 103 -6.45 -10.04 0.31
N ILE A 104 -6.93 -8.91 0.83
CA ILE A 104 -7.77 -7.98 0.05
C ILE A 104 -6.97 -7.36 -1.09
N GLN A 105 -5.75 -6.89 -0.83
CA GLN A 105 -4.87 -6.32 -1.87
C GLN A 105 -4.59 -7.33 -2.98
N ASP A 106 -4.29 -8.57 -2.59
CA ASP A 106 -4.03 -9.66 -3.54
C ASP A 106 -5.23 -9.99 -4.42
N VAL A 107 -6.43 -9.96 -3.85
CA VAL A 107 -7.67 -10.16 -4.60
C VAL A 107 -7.93 -8.99 -5.54
N LEU A 108 -7.79 -7.74 -5.07
CA LEU A 108 -7.97 -6.54 -5.89
C LEU A 108 -7.01 -6.53 -7.10
N PHE A 109 -5.75 -6.88 -6.88
CA PHE A 109 -4.74 -6.99 -7.95
C PHE A 109 -5.07 -8.04 -9.01
N ARG A 110 -5.75 -9.13 -8.63
CA ARG A 110 -6.15 -10.21 -9.55
C ARG A 110 -7.50 -10.00 -10.20
N LEU A 111 -8.20 -8.90 -9.89
CA LEU A 111 -9.44 -8.59 -10.58
C LEU A 111 -9.18 -8.38 -12.08
N PRO A 112 -10.10 -8.81 -12.95
CA PRO A 112 -9.95 -8.60 -14.38
C PRO A 112 -10.04 -7.12 -14.72
N ALA A 113 -9.25 -6.69 -15.70
CA ALA A 113 -9.36 -5.37 -16.30
C ALA A 113 -10.73 -5.26 -17.00
N THR A 114 -11.64 -4.51 -16.39
CA THR A 114 -12.92 -4.20 -17.02
C THR A 114 -12.76 -2.95 -17.86
N VAL A 115 -12.85 -3.12 -19.19
CA VAL A 115 -12.92 -1.98 -20.11
C VAL A 115 -14.34 -1.46 -20.10
N ASP A 116 -14.54 -0.25 -19.59
CA ASP A 116 -15.83 0.44 -19.70
C ASP A 116 -15.91 1.10 -21.08
N LEU A 117 -16.67 0.49 -22.00
CA LEU A 117 -16.84 1.03 -23.36
C LEU A 117 -17.48 2.42 -23.38
N SER A 118 -18.09 2.87 -22.28
CA SER A 118 -18.57 4.26 -22.20
C SER A 118 -17.42 5.28 -22.16
N SER A 119 -16.23 4.89 -21.70
CA SER A 119 -15.04 5.77 -21.65
C SER A 119 -14.45 6.09 -23.03
N VAL A 120 -14.81 5.33 -24.07
CA VAL A 120 -14.32 5.55 -25.44
C VAL A 120 -14.62 6.96 -25.95
N HIS A 121 -15.72 7.58 -25.49
CA HIS A 121 -16.12 8.94 -25.87
C HIS A 121 -15.83 9.98 -24.78
N GLN A 122 -15.14 9.58 -23.70
CA GLN A 122 -14.74 10.46 -22.61
C GLN A 122 -13.64 11.41 -23.11
N ASN A 123 -13.80 12.71 -22.85
CA ASN A 123 -12.78 13.72 -23.15
C ASN A 123 -12.49 14.51 -21.88
N TYR A 124 -11.26 14.43 -21.39
CA TYR A 124 -10.79 15.21 -20.25
C TYR A 124 -10.33 16.60 -20.70
N ILE A 125 -10.47 17.59 -19.81
CA ILE A 125 -9.98 18.95 -20.09
C ILE A 125 -8.46 18.99 -19.90
N GLU A 126 -7.98 18.33 -18.86
CA GLU A 126 -6.55 18.11 -18.64
C GLU A 126 -6.31 16.60 -18.53
N GLU A 127 -5.53 16.05 -19.47
CA GLU A 127 -5.14 14.66 -19.44
C GLU A 127 -3.97 14.46 -18.46
N GLU A 128 -4.09 13.49 -17.56
CA GLU A 128 -3.09 13.21 -16.54
C GLU A 128 -2.96 11.69 -16.31
N ILE A 129 -1.73 11.25 -16.09
CA ILE A 129 -1.46 9.93 -15.50
C ILE A 129 -0.60 10.11 -14.26
N THR A 130 -1.09 9.61 -13.13
CA THR A 130 -0.34 9.57 -11.87
C THR A 130 0.20 8.17 -11.66
N VAL A 131 1.49 8.06 -11.37
CA VAL A 131 2.15 6.79 -11.00
C VAL A 131 2.64 6.89 -9.57
N ASP A 132 2.21 5.96 -8.73
CA ASP A 132 2.54 5.89 -7.30
C ASP A 132 3.33 4.61 -7.01
N ILE A 133 4.57 4.78 -6.55
CA ILE A 133 5.51 3.67 -6.30
C ILE A 133 5.65 3.50 -4.79
N LYS A 134 5.21 2.34 -4.30
CA LYS A 134 5.29 1.97 -2.88
C LYS A 134 6.33 0.87 -2.67
N ASP A 135 7.39 1.20 -1.95
CA ASP A 135 8.43 0.27 -1.53
C ASP A 135 8.07 -0.34 -0.17
N GLU A 136 7.75 -1.63 -0.14
CA GLU A 136 7.45 -2.38 1.08
C GLU A 136 8.65 -3.22 1.52
N PHE A 137 9.32 -2.77 2.57
CA PHE A 137 10.40 -3.51 3.24
C PHE A 137 9.87 -4.28 4.45
N ARG A 138 10.14 -5.59 4.49
CA ARG A 138 9.96 -6.44 5.68
C ARG A 138 11.30 -7.06 6.03
N GLY A 139 11.66 -7.05 7.30
CA GLY A 139 12.92 -7.63 7.75
C GLY A 139 12.85 -8.17 9.16
N VAL A 140 13.64 -9.21 9.42
CA VAL A 140 13.88 -9.78 10.74
C VAL A 140 15.30 -9.42 11.13
N VAL A 141 15.47 -8.83 12.31
CA VAL A 141 16.78 -8.44 12.83
C VAL A 141 17.17 -9.31 14.02
N SER A 142 18.47 -9.51 14.21
CA SER A 142 19.02 -10.30 15.30
C SER A 142 18.80 -9.61 16.65
N LYS A 143 18.70 -10.42 17.70
CA LYS A 143 18.69 -9.92 19.08
C LYS A 143 20.08 -9.36 19.41
N GLY A 144 20.17 -8.07 19.73
CA GLY A 144 21.43 -7.41 20.11
C GLY A 144 21.84 -6.34 19.09
N GLU A 145 22.85 -6.63 18.28
CA GLU A 145 23.49 -5.68 17.35
C GLU A 145 22.60 -5.26 16.17
N GLY A 146 21.40 -5.82 16.04
CA GLY A 146 20.43 -5.42 15.02
C GLY A 146 20.83 -5.84 13.60
N GLN A 147 21.61 -6.91 13.46
CA GLN A 147 21.99 -7.45 12.17
C GLN A 147 20.75 -7.95 11.42
N LEU A 148 20.60 -7.57 10.16
CA LEU A 148 19.51 -8.05 9.30
C LEU A 148 19.72 -9.55 8.99
N LEU A 149 18.81 -10.40 9.47
CA LEU A 149 18.85 -11.86 9.29
C LEU A 149 18.13 -12.26 8.01
N GLU A 150 16.91 -11.75 7.84
CA GLU A 150 16.06 -12.01 6.68
C GLU A 150 15.42 -10.70 6.24
N HIS A 151 15.20 -10.56 4.93
CA HIS A 151 14.48 -9.42 4.40
C HIS A 151 13.71 -9.76 3.13
N SER A 152 12.70 -8.95 2.85
CA SER A 152 11.85 -9.00 1.69
C SER A 152 11.53 -7.57 1.27
N VAL A 153 11.85 -7.22 0.03
CA VAL A 153 11.46 -5.93 -0.55
C VAL A 153 10.53 -6.19 -1.71
N VAL A 154 9.32 -5.67 -1.62
CA VAL A 154 8.30 -5.73 -2.68
C VAL A 154 7.98 -4.30 -3.09
N ILE A 155 8.06 -4.02 -4.38
CA ILE A 155 7.66 -2.74 -4.96
C ILE A 155 6.28 -2.94 -5.56
N HIS A 156 5.35 -2.04 -5.21
CA HIS A 156 4.01 -1.98 -5.78
C HIS A 156 3.90 -0.72 -6.64
N VAL A 157 3.60 -0.87 -7.93
CA VAL A 157 3.41 0.23 -8.86
C VAL A 157 1.91 0.41 -9.08
N HIS A 158 1.39 1.56 -8.70
CA HIS A 158 -0.01 1.90 -8.90
C HIS A 158 -0.16 3.01 -9.93
N VAL A 159 -1.27 2.95 -10.66
CA VAL A 159 -1.60 3.93 -11.71
C VAL A 159 -3.00 4.44 -11.49
N LEU A 160 -3.18 5.75 -11.71
CA LEU A 160 -4.46 6.42 -11.89
C LEU A 160 -4.36 7.28 -13.16
N SER A 161 -5.32 7.16 -14.06
CA SER A 161 -5.30 7.90 -15.33
C SER A 161 -6.62 8.61 -15.63
N PHE A 162 -6.48 9.80 -16.18
CA PHE A 162 -7.52 10.59 -16.84
C PHE A 162 -7.03 10.85 -18.25
N ILE A 163 -7.23 9.88 -19.15
CA ILE A 163 -6.80 9.94 -20.55
C ILE A 163 -8.05 9.82 -21.41
N SER A 164 -8.18 10.67 -22.41
CA SER A 164 -9.36 10.73 -23.27
C SER A 164 -9.40 9.51 -24.20
N GLY A 165 -10.58 8.91 -24.32
CA GLY A 165 -10.77 7.68 -25.08
C GLY A 165 -10.05 6.47 -24.49
N MET A 166 -9.55 5.59 -25.38
CA MET A 166 -8.83 4.38 -25.03
C MET A 166 -7.41 4.45 -25.60
N ALA A 167 -6.42 4.60 -24.73
CA ALA A 167 -5.04 4.78 -25.13
C ALA A 167 -4.12 3.74 -24.47
N ASP A 168 -3.23 3.16 -25.26
CA ASP A 168 -2.19 2.28 -24.77
C ASP A 168 -1.02 3.10 -24.20
N CYS A 169 -0.64 2.77 -22.97
CA CYS A 169 0.45 3.39 -22.24
C CYS A 169 1.69 2.50 -22.28
N ARG A 170 2.86 3.14 -22.35
CA ARG A 170 4.16 2.47 -22.26
C ARG A 170 4.95 3.04 -21.10
N MET A 171 5.36 2.19 -20.18
CA MET A 171 6.18 2.55 -19.03
C MET A 171 7.51 1.80 -19.07
N GLY A 172 8.60 2.56 -19.04
CA GLY A 172 9.96 2.06 -18.87
C GLY A 172 10.39 2.15 -17.42
N LEU A 173 11.09 1.12 -16.93
CA LEU A 173 11.69 1.08 -15.60
C LEU A 173 13.21 1.08 -15.72
N ASN A 174 13.92 1.57 -14.71
CA ASN A 174 15.38 1.49 -14.63
C ASN A 174 15.89 0.08 -14.28
N ASP A 175 15.47 -0.90 -15.07
CA ASP A 175 15.83 -2.29 -14.93
C ASP A 175 17.25 -2.56 -15.43
N ILE A 176 18.08 -3.22 -14.62
CA ILE A 176 19.49 -3.50 -14.93
C ILE A 176 19.68 -4.22 -16.27
N LEU A 177 18.66 -4.96 -16.75
CA LEU A 177 18.71 -5.67 -18.03
C LEU A 177 18.65 -4.75 -19.26
N ILE A 178 18.13 -3.52 -19.13
CA ILE A 178 18.10 -2.54 -20.23
C ILE A 178 19.21 -1.49 -20.15
N LYS A 179 20.12 -1.61 -19.18
CA LYS A 179 21.19 -0.65 -18.96
C LYS A 179 22.07 -0.49 -20.21
N GLY A 180 22.20 0.73 -20.70
CA GLY A 180 22.93 1.06 -21.93
C GLY A 180 22.15 0.85 -23.23
N ASN A 181 20.92 0.32 -23.16
CA ASN A 181 19.97 0.17 -24.27
C ASN A 181 18.69 0.96 -23.97
N GLU A 182 18.79 2.08 -23.25
CA GLU A 182 17.63 2.89 -22.88
C GLU A 182 16.99 3.49 -24.14
N VAL A 183 15.74 3.12 -24.41
CA VAL A 183 14.98 3.67 -25.53
C VAL A 183 14.03 4.73 -25.01
N VAL A 184 14.22 5.97 -25.46
CA VAL A 184 13.25 7.04 -25.30
C VAL A 184 12.65 7.31 -26.67
N SER A 185 11.34 7.05 -26.81
CA SER A 185 10.63 7.22 -28.09
C SER A 185 10.61 8.67 -28.57
N ARG A 186 10.68 9.61 -27.62
CA ARG A 186 10.75 11.04 -27.86
C ARG A 186 12.19 11.49 -28.08
N HIS A 187 12.49 11.85 -29.32
CA HIS A 187 13.81 12.30 -29.75
C HIS A 187 14.23 13.63 -29.08
N ASP A 188 13.28 14.40 -28.55
CA ASP A 188 13.46 15.62 -27.76
C ASP A 188 13.87 15.35 -26.30
N ILE A 189 13.75 14.11 -25.81
CA ILE A 189 14.09 13.75 -24.43
C ILE A 189 15.37 12.95 -24.44
N MET A 190 16.43 13.52 -23.86
CA MET A 190 17.64 12.75 -23.57
C MET A 190 17.35 11.74 -22.45
N PRO A 191 17.74 10.47 -22.60
CA PRO A 191 17.67 9.51 -21.50
C PRO A 191 18.42 10.05 -20.29
N ILE A 192 17.72 10.17 -19.16
CA ILE A 192 18.36 10.56 -17.91
C ILE A 192 19.26 9.40 -17.50
N THR A 193 20.57 9.62 -17.48
CA THR A 193 21.52 8.61 -17.02
C THR A 193 21.29 8.33 -15.54
N THR A 194 20.68 7.19 -15.22
CA THR A 194 20.47 6.80 -13.82
C THR A 194 21.70 6.07 -13.29
N ALA A 195 22.16 6.46 -12.11
CA ALA A 195 23.27 5.79 -11.44
C ALA A 195 22.81 4.51 -10.71
N LYS A 196 21.54 4.45 -10.30
CA LYS A 196 20.96 3.31 -9.56
C LYS A 196 20.05 2.50 -10.47
N TRP A 197 20.46 1.26 -10.71
CA TRP A 197 19.72 0.27 -11.50
C TRP A 197 19.11 -0.76 -10.57
N VAL A 198 17.86 -1.13 -10.84
CA VAL A 198 17.12 -2.10 -10.03
C VAL A 198 17.09 -3.42 -10.78
N ARG A 199 17.31 -4.52 -10.07
CA ARG A 199 17.08 -5.86 -10.63
C ARG A 199 15.68 -6.32 -10.23
N LEU A 200 14.81 -6.48 -11.22
CA LEU A 200 13.44 -6.93 -11.01
C LEU A 200 13.41 -8.46 -10.88
N HIS A 201 12.81 -8.96 -9.80
CA HIS A 201 12.58 -10.39 -9.54
C HIS A 201 11.09 -10.67 -9.35
N GLU A 202 10.63 -11.86 -9.73
CA GLU A 202 9.25 -12.32 -9.49
C GLU A 202 8.18 -11.26 -9.87
N CYS A 203 8.32 -10.69 -11.07
CA CYS A 203 7.37 -9.72 -11.58
C CYS A 203 5.99 -10.37 -11.71
N GLN A 204 4.97 -9.68 -11.20
CA GLN A 204 3.57 -10.01 -11.38
C GLN A 204 2.86 -8.81 -11.98
N PHE A 205 1.92 -9.06 -12.86
CA PHE A 205 1.22 -8.02 -13.59
C PHE A 205 -0.28 -8.09 -13.37
N HIS A 206 -0.91 -6.91 -13.36
CA HIS A 206 -2.36 -6.82 -13.49
C HIS A 206 -2.76 -7.26 -14.90
N SER A 207 -3.97 -7.80 -15.04
CA SER A 207 -4.50 -8.32 -16.31
C SER A 207 -4.61 -7.29 -17.44
N SER A 208 -4.37 -6.01 -17.18
CA SER A 208 -4.30 -4.93 -18.18
C SER A 208 -2.93 -4.83 -18.87
N VAL A 209 -1.93 -5.58 -18.45
CA VAL A 209 -0.55 -5.52 -18.98
C VAL A 209 -0.32 -6.62 -20.01
N ASP A 210 0.37 -6.28 -21.10
CA ASP A 210 0.92 -7.27 -22.03
C ASP A 210 2.23 -7.85 -21.46
N GLU A 211 2.14 -9.03 -20.83
CA GLU A 211 3.28 -9.72 -20.22
C GLU A 211 4.31 -10.18 -21.27
N ASP A 212 3.89 -10.53 -22.48
CA ASP A 212 4.78 -10.99 -23.55
C ASP A 212 5.62 -9.82 -24.10
N ALA A 213 5.01 -8.64 -24.23
CA ALA A 213 5.72 -7.41 -24.53
C ALA A 213 6.77 -7.09 -23.46
N PHE A 214 6.47 -7.31 -22.18
CA PHE A 214 7.44 -7.12 -21.11
C PHE A 214 8.58 -8.14 -21.19
N HIS A 215 8.30 -9.42 -21.43
CA HIS A 215 9.34 -10.44 -21.56
C HIS A 215 10.29 -10.20 -22.74
N SER A 216 9.78 -9.65 -23.84
CA SER A 216 10.57 -9.40 -25.05
C SER A 216 11.35 -8.08 -24.99
N SER A 217 10.77 -7.01 -24.42
CA SER A 217 11.32 -5.65 -24.51
C SER A 217 11.63 -5.00 -23.17
N ARG A 218 11.23 -5.62 -22.04
CA ARG A 218 11.27 -5.04 -20.69
C ARG A 218 10.51 -3.71 -20.55
N THR A 219 9.64 -3.41 -21.50
CA THR A 219 8.71 -2.26 -21.45
C THR A 219 7.35 -2.74 -21.00
N VAL A 220 6.74 -2.05 -20.04
CA VAL A 220 5.39 -2.36 -19.57
C VAL A 220 4.40 -1.68 -20.51
N LEU A 221 3.73 -2.47 -21.34
CA LEU A 221 2.65 -2.01 -22.23
C LEU A 221 1.30 -2.35 -21.58
N PHE A 222 0.42 -1.37 -21.44
CA PHE A 222 -0.87 -1.56 -20.76
C PHE A 222 -1.93 -0.55 -21.20
N THR A 223 -3.19 -0.90 -21.07
CA THR A 223 -4.33 0.00 -21.23
C THR A 223 -4.92 0.28 -19.85
N PRO A 224 -4.75 1.47 -19.27
CA PRO A 224 -5.25 1.74 -17.92
C PRO A 224 -6.78 1.86 -17.90
N PRO A 225 -7.46 1.37 -16.85
CA PRO A 225 -8.86 1.69 -16.61
C PRO A 225 -9.05 3.21 -16.38
N ASP A 226 -10.11 3.75 -16.98
CA ASP A 226 -10.43 5.17 -16.86
C ASP A 226 -10.81 5.56 -15.43
N ALA A 227 -10.24 6.68 -14.93
CA ALA A 227 -10.54 7.27 -13.62
C ALA A 227 -10.60 6.24 -12.47
N CYS A 228 -9.73 5.25 -12.49
CA CYS A 228 -9.69 4.19 -11.49
C CYS A 228 -8.24 3.92 -11.09
N ARG A 229 -7.96 4.01 -9.79
CA ARG A 229 -6.64 3.70 -9.24
C ARG A 229 -6.52 2.21 -9.03
N PHE A 230 -5.49 1.60 -9.59
CA PHE A 230 -5.23 0.16 -9.46
C PHE A 230 -3.72 -0.11 -9.34
N GLU A 231 -3.38 -1.30 -8.86
CA GLU A 231 -1.99 -1.79 -8.85
C GLU A 231 -1.69 -2.40 -10.23
N LEU A 232 -0.81 -1.76 -10.99
CA LEU A 232 -0.45 -2.17 -12.36
C LEU A 232 0.49 -3.39 -12.36
N MET A 233 1.49 -3.36 -11.49
CA MET A 233 2.46 -4.43 -11.37
C MET A 233 3.12 -4.40 -9.99
N ARG A 234 3.69 -5.53 -9.60
CA ARG A 234 4.56 -5.64 -8.44
C ARG A 234 5.70 -6.58 -8.72
N PHE A 235 6.82 -6.32 -8.06
CA PHE A 235 8.03 -7.12 -8.21
C PHE A 235 8.85 -7.08 -6.94
N ARG A 236 9.73 -8.06 -6.78
CA ARG A 236 10.71 -8.12 -5.70
C ARG A 236 12.04 -7.54 -6.13
N THR A 237 12.77 -6.98 -5.19
CA THR A 237 14.17 -6.56 -5.38
C THR A 237 15.01 -6.93 -4.16
N LEU A 238 16.33 -6.82 -4.31
CA LEU A 238 17.25 -6.94 -3.20
C LEU A 238 17.37 -5.60 -2.48
N PHE A 239 17.43 -5.64 -1.15
CA PHE A 239 17.76 -4.47 -0.36
C PHE A 239 19.23 -4.11 -0.58
N SER A 240 19.49 -3.00 -1.28
CA SER A 240 20.84 -2.59 -1.70
C SER A 240 21.45 -1.49 -0.84
N GLU A 241 20.73 -0.97 0.15
CA GLU A 241 21.23 0.10 1.01
C GLU A 241 22.15 -0.46 2.11
N LYS A 242 23.18 0.32 2.47
CA LYS A 242 24.19 -0.11 3.44
C LYS A 242 23.67 -0.15 4.89
N THR A 243 22.63 0.62 5.17
CA THR A 243 22.07 0.80 6.52
C THR A 243 20.56 0.73 6.46
N LEU A 244 19.94 0.17 7.50
CA LEU A 244 18.49 0.24 7.70
C LEU A 244 18.01 1.70 7.89
N PRO A 245 16.72 1.99 7.65
CA PRO A 245 16.15 3.32 7.87
C PRO A 245 16.30 3.82 9.32
N PHE A 246 16.21 2.90 10.27
CA PHE A 246 16.40 3.14 11.68
C PHE A 246 16.87 1.86 12.38
N SER A 247 17.49 2.01 13.55
CA SER A 247 17.75 0.92 14.47
C SER A 247 16.88 1.07 15.72
N LEU A 248 16.25 -0.02 16.16
CA LEU A 248 15.47 -0.07 17.39
C LEU A 248 16.16 -1.02 18.37
N ARG A 249 16.53 -0.50 19.54
CA ARG A 249 16.96 -1.31 20.68
C ARG A 249 15.88 -1.24 21.74
N SER A 250 15.47 -2.39 22.26
CA SER A 250 14.49 -2.47 23.35
C SER A 250 15.02 -3.33 24.48
N MET A 251 14.78 -2.90 25.72
CA MET A 251 15.18 -3.57 26.94
C MET A 251 14.00 -3.60 27.91
N ALA A 252 13.73 -4.76 28.49
CA ALA A 252 12.77 -4.94 29.56
C ALA A 252 13.51 -5.41 30.83
N CYS A 253 13.26 -4.75 31.95
CA CYS A 253 13.78 -5.12 33.26
C CYS A 253 12.60 -5.34 34.21
N VAL A 254 12.55 -6.52 34.85
CA VAL A 254 11.52 -6.86 35.84
C VAL A 254 12.18 -6.92 37.21
N ARG A 255 11.76 -6.06 38.15
CA ARG A 255 12.26 -5.97 39.52
C ARG A 255 11.11 -6.17 40.49
N GLY A 256 10.80 -7.44 40.79
CA GLY A 256 9.64 -7.78 41.60
C GLY A 256 8.35 -7.34 40.93
N ALA A 257 7.67 -6.33 41.50
CA ALA A 257 6.43 -5.76 40.97
C ALA A 257 6.64 -4.62 39.95
N GLU A 258 7.88 -4.15 39.79
CA GLU A 258 8.20 -3.08 38.84
C GLU A 258 8.63 -3.66 37.49
N VAL A 259 8.02 -3.17 36.41
CA VAL A 259 8.41 -3.49 35.03
C VAL A 259 8.84 -2.21 34.34
N GLU A 260 10.10 -2.16 33.94
CA GLU A 260 10.65 -1.07 33.16
C GLU A 260 10.87 -1.52 31.72
N LEU A 261 10.24 -0.84 30.76
CA LEU A 261 10.42 -1.08 29.33
C LEU A 261 11.01 0.19 28.69
N GLN A 262 12.23 0.07 28.17
CA GLN A 262 12.95 1.16 27.51
C GLN A 262 13.23 0.82 26.05
N SER A 263 13.00 1.78 25.17
CA SER A 263 13.26 1.66 23.74
C SER A 263 14.05 2.86 23.23
N TRP A 264 15.13 2.60 22.52
CA TRP A 264 15.94 3.59 21.84
C TRP A 264 15.77 3.40 20.34
N LEU A 265 15.16 4.41 19.70
CA LEU A 265 15.03 4.49 18.25
C LEU A 265 16.07 5.49 17.73
N VAL A 266 16.94 5.04 16.83
CA VAL A 266 17.94 5.89 16.19
C VAL A 266 17.72 5.86 14.69
N MET A 267 17.42 7.03 14.11
CA MET A 267 17.24 7.18 12.67
C MET A 267 18.59 7.17 11.95
N SER A 268 18.66 6.52 10.79
CA SER A 268 19.85 6.56 9.94
C SER A 268 19.91 7.87 9.17
N SER A 269 21.00 8.62 9.33
CA SER A 269 21.20 9.89 8.61
C SER A 269 21.47 9.70 7.10
N SER A 270 21.86 8.49 6.69
CA SER A 270 22.16 8.15 5.30
C SER A 270 20.97 7.53 4.55
N PHE A 271 19.88 7.21 5.25
CA PHE A 271 18.68 6.66 4.63
C PHE A 271 17.69 7.79 4.33
N SER A 272 17.72 8.29 3.09
CA SER A 272 16.78 9.30 2.62
C SER A 272 16.25 8.90 1.25
N SER A 273 14.94 9.05 1.05
CA SER A 273 14.29 8.93 -0.26
C SER A 273 14.72 10.04 -1.20
N ASN A 274 15.14 11.20 -0.67
CA ASN A 274 15.64 12.32 -1.43
C ASN A 274 17.08 12.68 -1.03
N LYS A 275 17.99 12.68 -2.01
CA LYS A 275 19.41 13.00 -1.79
C LYS A 275 19.69 14.50 -1.76
N ASP A 276 18.75 15.32 -2.22
CA ASP A 276 18.87 16.76 -2.07
C ASP A 276 18.62 17.16 -0.61
N SER A 277 19.64 17.74 0.02
CA SER A 277 19.61 18.18 1.41
C SER A 277 18.52 19.22 1.69
N LEU A 278 18.08 19.96 0.66
CA LEU A 278 17.05 21.00 0.79
C LEU A 278 15.62 20.46 0.68
N SER A 279 15.46 19.21 0.23
CA SER A 279 14.16 18.58 0.01
C SER A 279 14.07 17.18 0.67
N GLN A 280 14.77 17.02 1.79
CA GLN A 280 14.67 15.81 2.62
C GLN A 280 13.22 15.59 3.07
N VAL A 281 12.74 14.37 2.85
CA VAL A 281 11.40 13.96 3.30
C VAL A 281 11.56 13.34 4.69
N PRO A 282 10.88 13.88 5.72
CA PRO A 282 10.95 13.31 7.06
C PRO A 282 10.34 11.91 7.09
N CYS A 283 10.90 11.04 7.93
CA CYS A 283 10.28 9.77 8.25
C CYS A 283 9.15 10.01 9.25
N GLU A 284 7.91 9.92 8.78
CA GLU A 284 6.72 10.15 9.58
C GLU A 284 5.98 8.84 9.89
N GLY A 285 5.04 8.88 10.84
CA GLY A 285 4.18 7.72 11.15
C GLY A 285 4.88 6.54 11.83
N ILE A 286 6.07 6.74 12.39
CA ILE A 286 6.85 5.69 13.06
C ILE A 286 6.05 5.13 14.25
N THR A 287 5.78 3.82 14.21
CA THR A 287 5.07 3.12 15.29
C THR A 287 5.92 1.96 15.79
N VAL A 288 6.29 2.01 17.07
CA VAL A 288 6.97 0.91 17.76
C VAL A 288 5.94 0.11 18.55
N ARG A 289 5.90 -1.21 18.32
CA ARG A 289 4.97 -2.12 19.02
C ARG A 289 5.76 -3.10 19.88
N HIS A 290 5.44 -3.13 21.17
CA HIS A 290 5.99 -4.09 22.12
C HIS A 290 4.92 -5.12 22.46
N PRO A 291 5.15 -6.42 22.23
CA PRO A 291 4.30 -7.45 22.80
C PRO A 291 4.50 -7.43 24.32
N VAL A 292 3.41 -7.19 25.05
CA VAL A 292 3.38 -7.29 26.52
C VAL A 292 2.41 -8.40 26.92
N PRO A 293 2.65 -9.09 28.05
CA PRO A 293 1.68 -10.00 28.63
C PRO A 293 0.30 -9.32 28.76
N PRO A 294 -0.80 -10.02 28.47
CA PRO A 294 -2.16 -9.44 28.57
C PRO A 294 -2.45 -8.85 29.95
N GLU A 295 -1.93 -9.48 31.01
CA GLU A 295 -2.08 -9.03 32.39
C GLU A 295 -1.43 -7.67 32.64
N TRP A 296 -0.47 -7.27 31.79
CA TRP A 296 0.26 -6.02 31.94
C TRP A 296 -0.38 -4.84 31.22
N VAL A 297 -1.35 -5.07 30.34
CA VAL A 297 -1.93 -4.05 29.46
C VAL A 297 -2.45 -2.85 30.26
N ASN A 298 -3.08 -3.11 31.41
CA ASN A 298 -3.63 -2.04 32.26
C ASN A 298 -2.55 -1.19 32.94
N TYR A 299 -1.35 -1.72 33.19
CA TYR A 299 -0.26 -0.95 33.81
C TYR A 299 0.48 -0.03 32.82
N PHE A 300 0.47 -0.36 31.53
CA PHE A 300 1.09 0.46 30.48
C PHE A 300 0.15 1.51 29.88
N ARG A 301 -1.14 1.47 30.23
CA ARG A 301 -2.11 2.51 29.84
C ARG A 301 -1.99 3.69 30.79
N ARG A 302 -1.53 4.83 30.26
CA ARG A 302 -1.79 6.12 30.90
C ARG A 302 -3.11 6.64 30.35
N ASP A 303 -4.13 6.69 31.20
CA ASP A 303 -5.32 7.48 30.92
C ASP A 303 -4.91 8.96 30.89
N GLY A 304 -4.94 9.57 29.71
CA GLY A 304 -4.89 11.02 29.51
C GLY A 304 -3.75 11.78 30.18
N VAL A 305 -2.56 11.77 29.58
CA VAL A 305 -1.68 12.96 29.60
C VAL A 305 -1.09 13.16 28.21
N LEU A 306 -1.89 13.82 27.36
CA LEU A 306 -1.45 14.83 26.39
C LEU A 306 -2.52 15.93 26.41
#